data_AF-A0A7S0YWG9-F1
#
_entry.id   AF-A0A7S0YWG9-F1
#
_cell.length_a   1.000
_cell.length_b   1.000
_cell.length_c   1.000
_cell.angle_alpha   90.00
_cell.angle_beta   90.00
_cell.angle_gamma   90.00
#
_symmetry.space_group_name_H-M   'P 1'
#
loop_
_entity.id
_entity.type
_entity.pdbx_description
1 polymer ?
#
loop_
_entity_poly.entity_id
_entity_poly.type
_entity_poly.pdbx_seq_one_letter_code
_entity_poly.pdbx_strand_id
1 'polypeptide(L)'
;DAQGNLKLRGGLGYLSHMMVLPGQMSRGPKMSKVEADGVKEVRRQLQADLRKVARSNPEMSSDDRILRFLRSYKHDVERTVERMRDMLDWRWKQGTDQIRELVVKHWHEDFWQMRCIPRRDFFKKMN
;
A
#
# COMPACT_ATOMS: atom_id res chain seq x y z
N ASP A 1 -44.93 13.69 -35.33
CA ASP A 1 -44.65 14.84 -34.46
C ASP A 1 -44.87 14.44 -33.01
N ALA A 2 -43.83 13.95 -32.34
CA ALA A 2 -42.91 14.67 -31.43
C ALA A 2 -43.24 14.30 -29.96
N GLN A 3 -42.82 13.11 -29.52
CA GLN A 3 -41.62 12.89 -28.68
C GLN A 3 -41.56 13.77 -27.41
N GLY A 4 -42.24 13.30 -26.36
CA GLY A 4 -42.03 13.74 -24.97
C GLY A 4 -40.85 13.00 -24.35
N ASN A 5 -39.81 13.76 -24.03
CA ASN A 5 -38.44 13.30 -23.80
C ASN A 5 -38.23 12.77 -22.37
N LEU A 6 -38.13 11.45 -22.22
CA LEU A 6 -37.72 10.77 -20.98
C LEU A 6 -36.22 10.99 -20.76
N LYS A 7 -35.86 12.02 -19.98
CA LYS A 7 -34.46 12.29 -19.61
C LYS A 7 -34.06 11.39 -18.44
N LEU A 8 -33.57 10.20 -18.78
CA LEU A 8 -32.62 9.45 -17.95
C LEU A 8 -31.36 10.32 -17.75
N ARG A 9 -31.21 10.91 -16.57
CA ARG A 9 -29.93 11.40 -16.06
C ARG A 9 -29.49 10.37 -15.02
N GLY A 10 -28.53 9.50 -15.30
CA GLY A 10 -27.17 9.87 -15.66
C GLY A 10 -26.38 9.92 -14.35
N GLY A 11 -25.73 8.80 -14.03
CA GLY A 11 -24.98 8.62 -12.79
C GLY A 11 -23.98 9.74 -12.59
N LEU A 12 -24.10 10.43 -11.46
CA LEU A 12 -23.01 11.21 -10.92
C LEU A 12 -22.08 10.22 -10.22
N GLY A 13 -21.18 9.67 -11.03
CA GLY A 13 -19.97 9.05 -10.52
C GLY A 13 -19.30 10.05 -9.59
N TYR A 14 -19.14 9.67 -8.33
CA TYR A 14 -18.21 10.32 -7.43
C TYR A 14 -16.82 10.17 -8.06
N LEU A 15 -16.44 11.18 -8.83
CA LEU A 15 -15.07 11.43 -9.22
C LEU A 15 -14.32 11.65 -7.90
N SER A 16 -13.73 10.57 -7.39
CA SER A 16 -12.60 10.66 -6.48
C SER A 16 -11.49 11.39 -7.22
N HIS A 17 -11.54 12.72 -7.13
CA HIS A 17 -10.39 13.57 -7.33
C HIS A 17 -9.45 13.26 -6.16
N MET A 18 -8.75 12.13 -6.25
CA MET A 18 -7.49 12.00 -5.53
C MET A 18 -6.66 13.18 -6.02
N MET A 19 -6.38 14.13 -5.12
CA MET A 19 -5.36 15.12 -5.32
C MET A 19 -4.04 14.36 -5.49
N VAL A 20 -3.73 13.97 -6.72
CA VAL A 20 -2.38 13.63 -7.14
C VAL A 20 -1.65 14.97 -7.12
N LEU A 21 -0.97 15.24 -6.01
CA LEU A 21 -0.08 16.39 -5.89
C LEU A 21 0.87 16.40 -7.10
N PRO A 22 0.78 17.41 -7.99
CA PRO A 22 1.68 17.50 -9.13
C PRO A 22 3.06 17.90 -8.58
N GLY A 23 4.01 16.96 -8.56
CA GLY A 23 5.39 17.32 -8.21
C GLY A 23 6.22 16.29 -7.46
N GLN A 24 5.72 15.09 -7.17
CA GLN A 24 6.58 13.99 -6.77
C GLN A 24 6.32 12.78 -7.65
N MET A 25 6.90 12.81 -8.86
CA MET A 25 7.39 11.55 -9.43
C MET A 25 8.44 11.04 -8.45
N SER A 26 8.01 10.27 -7.47
CA SER A 26 8.90 9.55 -6.57
C SER A 26 9.73 8.66 -7.47
N ARG A 27 10.94 9.14 -7.84
CA ARG A 27 11.90 8.32 -8.55
C ARG A 27 12.07 7.12 -7.64
N GLY A 28 11.60 5.96 -8.11
CA GLY A 28 11.71 4.71 -7.35
C GLY A 28 13.13 4.60 -6.79
N PRO A 29 13.30 3.96 -5.62
CA PRO A 29 14.59 3.90 -4.95
C PRO A 29 15.67 3.56 -5.97
N LYS A 30 16.73 4.39 -6.05
CA LYS A 30 17.86 4.12 -6.94
C LYS A 30 18.39 2.73 -6.57
N MET A 31 18.16 1.79 -7.48
CA MET A 31 18.42 0.38 -7.30
C MET A 31 19.66 0.03 -8.11
N SER A 32 20.66 -0.56 -7.46
CA SER A 32 21.82 -1.13 -8.14
C SER A 32 21.41 -2.33 -8.99
N LYS A 33 22.27 -2.73 -9.94
CA LYS A 33 22.01 -3.92 -10.76
C LYS A 33 21.81 -5.19 -9.92
N VAL A 34 22.64 -5.37 -8.89
CA VAL A 34 22.56 -6.52 -7.95
C VAL A 34 21.21 -6.54 -7.22
N GLU A 35 20.73 -5.38 -6.78
CA GLU A 35 19.43 -5.28 -6.13
C GLU A 35 18.26 -5.56 -7.09
N ALA A 36 18.37 -5.11 -8.35
CA ALA A 36 17.36 -5.38 -9.36
C ALA A 36 17.25 -6.87 -9.69
N ASP A 37 18.39 -7.54 -9.84
CA ASP A 37 18.46 -8.97 -10.07
C ASP A 37 17.92 -9.75 -8.84
N GLY A 38 18.28 -9.32 -7.62
CA GLY A 38 17.77 -9.91 -6.38
C GLY A 38 16.25 -9.74 -6.23
N VAL A 39 15.70 -8.56 -6.48
CA VAL A 39 14.25 -8.30 -6.45
C VAL A 39 13.52 -9.16 -7.47
N LYS A 40 14.06 -9.27 -8.69
CA LYS A 40 13.49 -10.12 -9.74
C LYS A 40 13.45 -11.59 -9.31
N GLU A 41 14.51 -12.08 -8.67
CA GLU A 41 14.59 -13.47 -8.23
C GLU A 41 13.65 -13.76 -7.05
N VAL A 42 13.60 -12.89 -6.03
CA VAL A 42 12.63 -13.02 -4.93
C VAL A 42 11.19 -13.02 -5.47
N ARG A 43 10.87 -12.11 -6.39
CA ARG A 43 9.57 -12.03 -7.05
C ARG A 43 9.23 -13.32 -7.81
N ARG A 44 10.21 -13.92 -8.49
CA ARG A 44 10.06 -15.20 -9.19
C ARG A 44 9.72 -16.32 -8.21
N GLN A 45 10.46 -16.44 -7.11
CA GLN A 45 10.29 -17.51 -6.12
C GLN A 45 9.00 -17.37 -5.28
N LEU A 46 8.51 -16.15 -5.08
CA LEU A 46 7.30 -15.87 -4.29
C LEU A 46 6.08 -15.55 -5.16
N GLN A 47 6.14 -15.74 -6.48
CA GLN A 47 5.12 -15.24 -7.40
C GLN A 47 3.70 -15.68 -7.04
N ALA A 48 3.52 -16.95 -6.65
CA ALA A 48 2.23 -17.50 -6.26
C ALA A 48 1.70 -16.85 -4.97
N ASP A 49 2.55 -16.71 -3.96
CA ASP A 49 2.17 -16.17 -2.65
C ASP A 49 1.91 -14.66 -2.72
N LEU A 50 2.75 -13.92 -3.45
CA LEU A 50 2.55 -12.49 -3.70
C LEU A 50 1.26 -12.22 -4.45
N ARG A 51 0.88 -13.06 -5.43
CA ARG A 51 -0.40 -12.90 -6.15
C ARG A 51 -1.63 -13.09 -5.26
N LYS A 52 -1.56 -13.97 -4.26
CA LYS A 52 -2.67 -14.16 -3.30
C LYS A 52 -2.90 -12.90 -2.48
N VAL A 53 -1.81 -12.32 -1.95
CA VAL A 53 -1.86 -11.15 -1.06
C VAL A 53 -2.01 -9.83 -1.82
N ALA A 54 -1.58 -9.74 -3.08
CA ALA A 54 -1.67 -8.51 -3.86
C ALA A 54 -3.12 -8.01 -4.06
N ARG A 55 -4.14 -8.88 -3.93
CA ARG A 55 -5.55 -8.49 -4.06
C ARG A 55 -6.02 -7.60 -2.91
N SER A 56 -5.67 -7.95 -1.68
CA SER A 56 -6.02 -7.22 -0.46
C SER A 56 -4.97 -6.15 -0.11
N ASN A 57 -3.70 -6.40 -0.46
CA ASN A 57 -2.60 -5.51 -0.15
C ASN A 57 -1.56 -5.44 -1.29
N PRO A 58 -1.82 -4.61 -2.34
CA PRO A 58 -0.95 -4.48 -3.51
C PRO A 58 0.51 -4.11 -3.17
N GLU A 59 0.72 -3.34 -2.09
CA GLU A 59 2.04 -2.90 -1.62
C GLU A 59 2.96 -4.08 -1.28
N MET A 60 2.41 -5.23 -0.89
CA MET A 60 3.20 -6.44 -0.59
C MET A 60 3.92 -6.99 -1.81
N SER A 61 3.40 -6.74 -3.01
CA SER A 61 4.00 -7.15 -4.29
C SER A 61 4.86 -6.06 -4.95
N SER A 62 5.06 -4.92 -4.27
CA SER A 62 5.86 -3.81 -4.81
C SER A 62 7.36 -4.08 -4.77
N ASP A 63 8.10 -3.58 -5.76
CA ASP A 63 9.56 -3.67 -5.76
C ASP A 63 10.18 -2.97 -4.56
N ASP A 64 9.60 -1.86 -4.08
CA ASP A 64 10.08 -1.17 -2.88
C ASP A 64 10.00 -2.06 -1.63
N ARG A 65 8.88 -2.76 -1.44
CA ARG A 65 8.72 -3.69 -0.31
C ARG A 65 9.75 -4.83 -0.40
N ILE A 66 9.87 -5.46 -1.56
CA ILE A 66 10.81 -6.57 -1.78
C ILE A 66 12.25 -6.08 -1.56
N LEU A 67 12.61 -4.91 -2.09
CA LEU A 67 13.93 -4.30 -1.92
C LEU A 67 14.26 -4.04 -0.45
N ARG A 68 13.29 -3.56 0.35
CA ARG A 68 13.50 -3.36 1.80
C ARG A 68 13.84 -4.67 2.50
N PHE A 69 13.10 -5.74 2.22
CA PHE A 69 13.40 -7.06 2.76
C PHE A 69 14.79 -7.53 2.33
N LEU A 70 15.10 -7.40 1.04
CA LEU A 70 16.39 -7.78 0.48
C LEU A 70 17.54 -7.05 1.20
N ARG A 71 17.41 -5.73 1.43
CA ARG A 71 18.39 -4.93 2.18
C ARG A 71 18.50 -5.35 3.65
N SER A 72 17.38 -5.65 4.31
CA SER A 72 17.36 -6.13 5.70
C SER A 72 18.12 -7.46 5.87
N TYR A 73 18.17 -8.28 4.84
CA TYR A 73 18.89 -9.56 4.83
C TYR A 73 20.19 -9.53 4.02
N LYS A 74 20.83 -8.34 3.89
CA LYS A 74 22.15 -8.19 3.25
C LYS A 74 22.22 -8.74 1.82
N HIS A 75 21.14 -8.59 1.06
CA HIS A 75 21.00 -9.08 -0.31
C HIS A 75 20.99 -10.62 -0.45
N ASP A 76 20.79 -11.36 0.65
CA ASP A 76 20.57 -12.80 0.64
C ASP A 76 19.15 -13.12 0.16
N VAL A 77 19.05 -13.67 -1.06
CA VAL A 77 17.78 -13.98 -1.72
C VAL A 77 17.03 -15.09 -0.99
N GLU A 78 17.70 -16.19 -0.64
CA GLU A 78 17.04 -17.36 -0.06
C GLU A 78 16.50 -17.04 1.33
N ARG A 79 17.30 -16.34 2.15
CA ARG A 79 16.86 -15.87 3.46
C ARG A 79 15.73 -14.84 3.34
N THR A 80 15.77 -13.99 2.32
CA THR A 80 14.69 -13.04 2.05
C THR A 80 13.39 -13.77 1.70
N VAL A 81 13.47 -14.79 0.84
CA VAL A 81 12.32 -15.62 0.43
C VAL A 81 11.72 -16.34 1.63
N GLU A 82 12.53 -17.00 2.46
CA GLU A 82 12.11 -17.67 3.70
C GLU A 82 11.33 -16.69 4.59
N ARG A 83 11.94 -15.53 4.89
CA ARG A 83 11.37 -14.55 5.82
C ARG A 83 10.13 -13.86 5.28
N MET A 84 10.07 -13.63 3.97
CA MET A 84 8.85 -13.14 3.34
C MET A 84 7.75 -14.20 3.36
N ARG A 85 8.03 -15.49 3.13
CA ARG A 85 7.01 -16.54 3.25
C ARG A 85 6.44 -16.62 4.67
N ASP A 86 7.30 -16.64 5.68
CA ASP A 86 6.88 -16.66 7.09
C ASP A 86 5.95 -15.48 7.40
N MET A 87 6.32 -14.30 6.92
CA MET A 87 5.55 -13.08 7.14
C MET A 87 4.21 -13.10 6.38
N LEU A 88 4.16 -13.59 5.13
CA LEU A 88 2.92 -13.74 4.38
C LEU A 88 1.98 -14.77 5.04
N ASP A 89 2.52 -15.89 5.52
CA ASP A 89 1.77 -16.91 6.24
C ASP A 89 1.22 -16.37 7.58
N TRP A 90 2.04 -15.66 8.35
CA TRP A 90 1.60 -14.99 9.57
C TRP A 90 0.48 -13.98 9.29
N ARG A 91 0.61 -13.16 8.24
CA ARG A 91 -0.42 -12.18 7.85
C ARG A 91 -1.76 -12.84 7.56
N TRP A 92 -1.72 -13.97 6.85
CA TRP A 92 -2.90 -14.76 6.52
C TRP A 92 -3.52 -15.35 7.79
N LYS A 93 -2.73 -16.01 8.65
CA LYS A 93 -3.19 -16.60 9.92
C LYS A 93 -3.82 -15.59 10.87
N GLN A 94 -3.28 -14.37 10.91
CA GLN A 94 -3.74 -13.32 11.83
C GLN A 94 -4.82 -12.40 11.22
N GLY A 95 -5.21 -12.61 9.97
CA GLY A 95 -6.23 -11.76 9.32
C GLY A 95 -5.84 -10.28 9.22
N THR A 96 -4.54 -9.98 9.09
CA THR A 96 -4.04 -8.59 9.11
C THR A 96 -4.50 -7.76 7.93
N ASP A 97 -4.81 -8.41 6.81
CA ASP A 97 -5.32 -7.75 5.61
C ASP A 97 -6.75 -7.22 5.83
N GLN A 98 -7.62 -7.99 6.51
CA GLN A 98 -8.96 -7.56 6.88
C GLN A 98 -8.92 -6.39 7.87
N ILE A 99 -8.01 -6.42 8.84
CA ILE A 99 -7.78 -5.30 9.76
C ILE A 99 -7.36 -4.05 8.97
N ARG A 100 -6.45 -4.19 8.01
CA ARG A 100 -6.04 -3.06 7.15
C ARG A 100 -7.21 -2.50 6.35
N GLU A 101 -8.03 -3.34 5.74
CA GLU A 101 -9.22 -2.89 4.99
C GLU A 101 -10.19 -2.11 5.89
N LEU A 102 -10.45 -2.62 7.10
CA LEU A 102 -11.28 -1.92 8.09
C LEU A 102 -10.68 -0.57 8.47
N VAL A 103 -9.37 -0.52 8.74
CA VAL A 103 -8.68 0.73 9.05
C VAL A 103 -8.77 1.68 7.87
N VAL A 104 -8.39 1.29 6.65
CA VAL A 104 -8.45 2.19 5.47
C VAL A 104 -9.87 2.71 5.21
N LYS A 105 -10.90 1.88 5.45
CA LYS A 105 -12.30 2.27 5.25
C LYS A 105 -12.85 3.18 6.35
N HIS A 106 -12.48 2.93 7.60
CA HIS A 106 -13.04 3.61 8.78
C HIS A 106 -12.07 4.59 9.44
N TRP A 107 -10.86 4.75 8.89
CA TRP A 107 -9.90 5.73 9.38
C TRP A 107 -10.41 7.13 9.08
N HIS A 108 -10.59 7.88 10.14
CA HIS A 108 -11.08 9.24 10.14
C HIS A 108 -9.90 10.19 10.37
N GLU A 109 -9.61 11.08 9.41
CA GLU A 109 -8.50 12.05 9.49
C GLU A 109 -8.65 13.03 10.67
N ASP A 110 -9.85 13.14 11.19
CA ASP A 110 -10.25 13.86 12.38
C ASP A 110 -9.78 13.22 13.70
N PHE A 111 -9.01 12.12 13.66
CA PHE A 111 -8.26 11.61 14.83
C PHE A 111 -7.51 12.76 15.55
N TRP A 112 -6.75 13.58 14.81
CA TRP A 112 -6.04 14.74 15.38
C TRP A 112 -6.95 15.91 15.78
N GLN A 113 -8.23 15.85 15.41
CA GLN A 113 -9.25 16.83 15.79
C GLN A 113 -10.15 16.35 16.93
N MET A 114 -10.01 15.10 17.37
CA MET A 114 -10.70 14.58 18.56
C MET A 114 -10.29 15.41 19.77
N ARG A 115 -11.27 15.83 20.59
CA ARG A 115 -11.05 16.69 21.77
C ARG A 115 -10.03 16.13 22.77
N CYS A 116 -9.84 14.81 22.79
CA CYS A 116 -8.93 14.12 23.70
C CYS A 116 -7.48 14.00 23.18
N ILE A 117 -7.21 14.35 21.92
CA ILE A 117 -5.86 14.28 21.36
C ILE A 117 -5.23 15.68 21.42
N PRO A 118 -4.08 15.85 22.10
CA PRO A 118 -3.40 17.14 22.14
C PRO A 118 -3.12 17.62 20.71
N ARG A 119 -3.54 18.85 20.40
CA ARG A 119 -3.37 19.42 19.06
C ARG A 119 -1.91 19.43 18.66
N ARG A 120 -1.62 19.32 17.37
CA ARG A 120 -0.26 19.30 16.82
C ARG A 120 0.62 20.47 17.31
N ASP A 121 0.02 21.63 17.59
CA ASP A 121 0.72 22.83 18.08
C ASP A 121 1.16 22.72 19.55
N PHE A 122 0.56 21.82 20.34
CA PHE A 122 1.01 21.49 21.69
C PHE A 122 2.42 20.89 21.66
N PHE A 123 2.67 19.96 20.74
CA PHE A 123 3.97 19.29 20.62
C PHE A 123 5.07 20.20 20.05
N LYS A 124 4.72 21.19 19.23
CA LYS A 124 5.68 22.17 18.70
C LYS A 124 6.26 23.11 19.77
N LYS A 125 5.59 23.28 20.91
CA LYS A 125 6.04 24.14 22.02
C LYS A 125 6.97 23.42 23.02
N MET A 126 7.17 22.11 22.87
CA MET A 126 8.03 21.31 23.76
C MET A 126 9.45 21.10 23.21
N ASN A 127 9.72 21.58 21.99
CA ASN A 127 11.07 21.69 21.40
C ASN A 127 11.46 23.16 21.30
#